data_AF-A0A3R9A4S0-F1
#
_entry.id   AF-A0A3R9A4S0-F1
#
_cell.length_a   1.000
_cell.length_b   1.000
_cell.length_c   1.000
_cell.angle_alpha   90.00
_cell.angle_beta   90.00
_cell.angle_gamma   90.00
#
_symmetry.space_group_name_H-M   'P 1'
#
loop_
_entity.id
_entity.type
_entity.pdbx_description
1 polymer ?
#
loop_
_entity_poly.entity_id
_entity_poly.type
_entity_poly.pdbx_seq_one_letter_code
_entity_poly.pdbx_strand_id
1 'polypeptide(L)'
;MLMTLAASYVVEDLTWNGLYLGLMIVDGLAFVALWLIAERAGRWWIVLASAFQLVGVLAYCAPLLSSEPLAWALFTLIWGLWFLIVLTFFFGVWEVEADRRFALGGRDGSTMDDGGRARAAPSME
;
A
#
# COMPACT_ATOMS: atom_id res chain seq x y z
N MET A 1 -4.93 -28.09 40.32
CA MET A 1 -4.36 -28.51 39.03
C MET A 1 -5.34 -28.24 37.88
N LEU A 2 -6.57 -28.78 37.89
CA LEU A 2 -7.60 -28.47 36.87
C LEU A 2 -8.01 -26.98 36.81
N MET A 3 -8.17 -26.33 37.96
CA MET A 3 -8.47 -24.88 38.03
C MET A 3 -7.35 -24.01 37.46
N THR A 4 -6.10 -24.41 37.64
CA THR A 4 -4.92 -23.71 37.12
C THR A 4 -4.83 -23.84 35.60
N LEU A 5 -5.21 -25.01 35.08
CA LEU A 5 -5.32 -25.31 33.65
C LEU A 5 -6.47 -24.54 32.98
N ALA A 6 -7.63 -24.49 33.63
CA ALA A 6 -8.76 -23.69 33.13
C ALA A 6 -8.42 -22.19 33.13
N ALA A 7 -7.74 -21.71 34.17
CA ALA A 7 -7.28 -20.32 34.23
C ALA A 7 -6.22 -20.02 33.15
N SER A 8 -5.31 -20.95 32.84
CA SER A 8 -4.32 -20.74 31.78
C SER A 8 -4.97 -20.67 30.40
N TYR A 9 -5.95 -21.53 30.11
CA TYR A 9 -6.70 -21.49 28.84
C TYR A 9 -7.50 -20.19 28.68
N VAL A 10 -8.18 -19.74 29.74
CA VAL A 10 -8.94 -18.48 29.71
C VAL A 10 -8.02 -17.28 29.52
N VAL A 11 -6.85 -17.27 30.15
CA VAL A 11 -5.87 -16.19 29.99
C VAL A 11 -5.27 -16.21 28.59
N GLU A 12 -4.90 -17.38 28.06
CA GLU A 12 -4.40 -17.53 26.68
C GLU A 12 -5.41 -17.04 25.64
N ASP A 13 -6.68 -17.44 25.76
CA ASP A 13 -7.75 -16.98 24.88
C ASP A 13 -7.98 -15.47 24.99
N LEU A 14 -7.91 -14.90 26.21
CA LEU A 14 -8.05 -13.46 26.40
C LEU A 14 -6.89 -12.68 25.78
N THR A 15 -5.64 -13.18 25.92
CA THR A 15 -4.46 -12.57 25.30
C THR A 15 -4.48 -12.69 23.79
N TRP A 16 -4.90 -13.83 23.24
CA TRP A 16 -5.02 -14.02 21.78
C TRP A 16 -6.11 -13.14 21.18
N ASN A 17 -7.31 -13.12 21.79
CA ASN A 17 -8.39 -12.25 21.33
C ASN A 17 -8.03 -10.77 21.44
N GLY A 18 -7.35 -10.37 22.52
CA GLY A 18 -6.85 -9.01 22.69
C GLY A 18 -5.81 -8.62 21.63
N LEU A 19 -4.92 -9.54 21.25
CA LEU A 19 -3.91 -9.32 20.22
C LEU A 19 -4.53 -9.18 18.82
N TYR A 20 -5.48 -10.06 18.46
CA TYR A 20 -6.22 -9.94 17.20
C TYR A 20 -7.01 -8.64 17.10
N LEU A 21 -7.66 -8.24 18.18
CA LEU A 21 -8.43 -7.00 18.24
C LEU A 21 -7.49 -5.77 18.15
N GLY A 22 -6.33 -5.82 18.80
CA GLY A 22 -5.29 -4.80 18.66
C GLY A 22 -4.78 -4.66 17.23
N LEU A 23 -4.45 -5.78 16.57
CA LEU A 23 -4.02 -5.79 15.17
C LEU A 23 -5.11 -5.25 14.23
N MET A 24 -6.36 -5.63 14.44
CA MET A 24 -7.50 -5.13 13.66
C MET A 24 -7.62 -3.59 13.77
N ILE A 25 -7.46 -3.03 14.97
CA ILE A 25 -7.50 -1.58 15.17
C ILE A 25 -6.32 -0.89 14.46
N VAL A 26 -5.11 -1.43 14.61
CA VAL A 26 -3.91 -0.88 13.96
C VAL A 26 -4.07 -0.89 12.45
N ASP A 27 -4.52 -2.01 11.87
CA ASP A 27 -4.73 -2.13 10.44
C ASP A 27 -5.86 -1.23 9.94
N GLY A 28 -6.91 -1.04 10.74
CA GLY A 28 -8.00 -0.09 10.46
C GLY A 28 -7.53 1.36 10.44
N LEU A 29 -6.68 1.76 11.40
CA LEU A 29 -6.08 3.08 11.43
C LEU A 29 -5.14 3.30 10.24
N ALA A 30 -4.34 2.29 9.88
CA ALA A 30 -3.49 2.33 8.70
C ALA A 30 -4.31 2.50 7.42
N PHE A 31 -5.45 1.81 7.29
CA PHE A 31 -6.37 1.99 6.18
C PHE A 31 -6.87 3.44 6.09
N VAL A 32 -7.38 4.00 7.19
CA VAL A 32 -7.89 5.38 7.22
C VAL A 32 -6.80 6.38 6.85
N ALA A 33 -5.58 6.21 7.39
CA ALA A 33 -4.45 7.06 7.06
C ALA A 33 -4.11 7.00 5.57
N LEU A 34 -4.02 5.79 4.99
CA LEU A 34 -3.75 5.61 3.56
C LEU A 34 -4.86 6.18 2.68
N TRP A 35 -6.12 5.99 3.08
CA TRP A 35 -7.28 6.54 2.36
C TRP A 35 -7.24 8.08 2.31
N LEU A 36 -7.00 8.73 3.45
CA LEU A 36 -6.88 10.19 3.52
C LEU A 36 -5.71 10.73 2.69
N ILE A 37 -4.60 9.98 2.61
CA ILE A 37 -3.48 10.33 1.74
C ILE A 37 -3.87 10.14 0.27
N ALA A 38 -4.60 9.06 -0.05
CA ALA A 38 -5.05 8.75 -1.41
C ALA A 38 -5.95 9.86 -1.97
N GLU A 39 -6.92 10.33 -1.17
CA GLU A 39 -7.82 11.42 -1.53
C GLU A 39 -7.07 12.73 -1.84
N ARG A 40 -5.94 12.98 -1.18
CA ARG A 40 -5.14 14.20 -1.36
C ARG A 40 -4.13 14.11 -2.50
N ALA A 41 -3.48 12.96 -2.65
CA ALA A 41 -2.38 12.78 -3.58
C ALA A 41 -2.83 12.40 -4.98
N GLY A 42 -4.05 11.86 -5.14
CA GLY A 42 -4.59 11.45 -6.44
C GLY A 42 -3.77 10.38 -7.16
N ARG A 43 -2.94 9.61 -6.43
CA ARG A 43 -2.08 8.57 -7.01
C ARG A 43 -2.71 7.19 -6.86
N TRP A 44 -2.76 6.46 -7.98
CA TRP A 44 -3.41 5.15 -8.08
C TRP A 44 -2.82 4.11 -7.11
N TRP A 45 -1.51 4.14 -6.87
CA TRP A 45 -0.85 3.16 -5.99
C TRP A 45 -1.23 3.33 -4.52
N ILE A 46 -1.56 4.55 -4.08
CA ILE A 46 -2.01 4.81 -2.70
C ILE A 46 -3.44 4.28 -2.52
N VAL A 47 -4.30 4.48 -3.53
CA VAL A 47 -5.65 3.92 -3.55
C VAL A 47 -5.58 2.39 -3.50
N LEU A 48 -4.72 1.77 -4.32
CA LEU A 48 -4.53 0.32 -4.35
C LEU A 48 -4.01 -0.22 -3.01
N ALA A 49 -3.03 0.45 -2.40
CA ALA A 49 -2.50 0.09 -1.07
C ALA A 49 -3.58 0.18 0.01
N SER A 50 -4.43 1.23 -0.02
CA SER A 50 -5.55 1.36 0.90
C SER A 50 -6.59 0.25 0.71
N ALA A 51 -6.85 -0.18 -0.53
CA ALA A 51 -7.78 -1.26 -0.81
C ALA A 51 -7.28 -2.61 -0.25
N PHE A 52 -5.98 -2.93 -0.40
CA PHE A 52 -5.40 -4.12 0.21
C PHE A 52 -5.43 -4.06 1.74
N GLN A 53 -5.16 -2.89 2.33
CA GLN A 53 -5.27 -2.70 3.78
C GLN A 53 -6.69 -2.96 4.28
N LEU A 54 -7.72 -2.49 3.56
CA LEU A 54 -9.12 -2.77 3.87
C LEU A 54 -9.46 -4.26 3.81
N VAL A 55 -8.96 -4.98 2.80
CA VAL A 55 -9.14 -6.43 2.70
C VAL A 55 -8.50 -7.15 3.89
N GLY A 56 -7.34 -6.68 4.37
CA GLY A 56 -6.72 -7.18 5.59
C GLY A 56 -7.58 -6.96 6.84
N VAL A 57 -8.15 -5.77 6.99
CA VAL A 57 -9.09 -5.46 8.08
C VAL A 57 -10.31 -6.40 8.05
N LEU A 58 -10.88 -6.63 6.87
CA LEU A 58 -12.01 -7.53 6.68
C LEU A 58 -11.65 -9.00 6.92
N ALA A 59 -10.39 -9.39 6.68
CA ALA A 59 -9.92 -10.75 6.94
C ALA A 59 -9.96 -11.10 8.43
N TYR A 60 -9.82 -10.14 9.35
CA TYR A 60 -10.00 -10.37 10.79
C TYR A 60 -11.45 -10.73 11.17
N CYS A 61 -12.43 -10.43 10.30
CA CYS A 61 -13.82 -10.85 10.49
C CYS A 61 -14.09 -12.29 10.00
N ALA A 62 -13.16 -12.93 9.27
CA ALA A 62 -13.35 -14.27 8.73
C ALA A 62 -13.60 -15.36 9.81
N PRO A 63 -12.96 -15.34 10.99
CA PRO A 63 -13.25 -16.29 12.08
C PRO A 63 -14.67 -16.17 12.64
N LEU A 64 -15.35 -15.02 12.44
CA LEU A 64 -16.75 -14.85 12.87
C LEU A 64 -17.73 -15.60 11.94
N LEU A 65 -17.29 -15.96 10.73
CA LEU A 65 -18.12 -16.54 9.67
C LEU A 65 -17.88 -18.05 9.49
N SER A 66 -16.79 -18.60 10.06
CA SER A 66 -16.44 -20.02 9.92
C SER A 66 -16.04 -20.63 11.27
N SER A 67 -16.73 -21.70 11.65
CA SER A 67 -16.44 -22.49 12.87
C SER A 67 -15.29 -23.49 12.68
N GLU A 68 -14.75 -23.63 11.47
CA GLU A 68 -13.63 -24.53 11.19
C GLU A 68 -12.27 -23.81 11.28
N PRO A 69 -11.21 -24.49 11.75
CA PRO A 69 -9.88 -23.92 11.89
C PRO A 69 -9.20 -23.72 10.53
N LEU A 70 -9.65 -22.72 9.77
CA LEU A 70 -8.98 -22.20 8.56
C LEU A 70 -7.82 -21.26 8.89
N ALA A 71 -7.18 -21.45 10.06
CA ALA A 71 -6.10 -20.60 10.54
C ALA A 71 -4.99 -20.44 9.49
N TRP A 72 -4.61 -21.52 8.80
CA TRP A 72 -3.58 -21.49 7.76
C TRP A 72 -3.95 -20.67 6.53
N ALA A 73 -5.21 -20.72 6.09
CA ALA A 73 -5.66 -19.91 4.97
C ALA A 73 -5.65 -18.42 5.33
N LEU A 74 -6.07 -18.08 6.56
CA LEU A 74 -6.04 -16.71 7.06
C LEU A 74 -4.60 -16.18 7.19
N PHE A 75 -3.67 -16.98 7.72
CA PHE A 75 -2.25 -16.62 7.76
C PHE A 75 -1.68 -16.38 6.36
N THR A 76 -1.99 -17.27 5.41
CA THR A 76 -1.51 -17.15 4.01
C THR A 76 -2.10 -15.92 3.32
N LEU A 77 -3.37 -15.61 3.58
CA LEU A 77 -4.05 -14.42 3.08
C LEU A 77 -3.40 -13.14 3.60
N ILE A 78 -3.17 -13.06 4.92
CA ILE A 78 -2.52 -11.90 5.55
C ILE A 78 -1.12 -11.70 4.97
N TRP A 79 -0.32 -12.76 4.87
CA TRP A 79 1.01 -12.68 4.25
C TRP A 79 0.97 -12.23 2.80
N GLY A 80 0.02 -12.76 2.01
CA GLY A 80 -0.18 -12.36 0.62
C GLY A 80 -0.57 -10.89 0.49
N LEU A 81 -1.46 -10.39 1.36
CA LEU A 81 -1.86 -8.99 1.39
C LEU A 81 -0.68 -8.07 1.74
N TRP A 82 0.10 -8.42 2.75
CA TRP A 82 1.32 -7.67 3.11
C TRP A 82 2.32 -7.62 1.96
N PHE A 83 2.54 -8.75 1.27
CA PHE A 83 3.38 -8.79 0.09
C PHE A 83 2.86 -7.87 -1.03
N LEU A 84 1.56 -7.88 -1.31
CA LEU A 84 0.94 -7.00 -2.30
C LEU A 84 1.05 -5.53 -1.94
N ILE A 85 0.88 -5.19 -0.66
CA ILE A 85 1.03 -3.81 -0.15
C ILE A 85 2.47 -3.33 -0.36
N VAL A 86 3.47 -4.12 0.03
CA VAL A 86 4.89 -3.80 -0.16
C VAL A 86 5.22 -3.63 -1.64
N LEU A 87 4.74 -4.55 -2.48
CA LEU A 87 4.93 -4.48 -3.93
C LEU A 87 4.31 -3.21 -4.51
N THR A 88 3.11 -2.84 -4.05
CA THR A 88 2.41 -1.61 -4.47
C THR A 88 3.19 -0.36 -4.09
N PHE A 89 3.72 -0.29 -2.86
CA PHE A 89 4.56 0.82 -2.45
C PHE A 89 5.85 0.89 -3.26
N PHE A 90 6.47 -0.25 -3.57
CA PHE A 90 7.67 -0.31 -4.39
C PHE A 90 7.42 0.30 -5.79
N PHE A 91 6.35 -0.12 -6.47
CA PHE A 91 5.97 0.45 -7.77
C PHE A 91 5.58 1.93 -7.67
N GLY A 92 4.89 2.32 -6.59
CA GLY A 92 4.54 3.72 -6.36
C GLY A 92 5.75 4.63 -6.18
N VAL A 93 6.75 4.21 -5.41
CA VAL A 93 8.01 4.95 -5.23
C VAL A 93 8.81 4.99 -6.53
N TRP A 94 8.85 3.88 -7.27
CA TRP A 94 9.52 3.82 -8.56
C TRP A 94 8.92 4.79 -9.58
N GLU A 95 7.59 4.90 -9.65
CA GLU A 95 6.90 5.85 -10.54
C GLU A 95 7.27 7.30 -10.19
N VAL A 96 7.31 7.66 -8.90
CA VAL A 96 7.71 9.00 -8.45
C VAL A 96 9.16 9.33 -8.85
N GLU A 97 10.06 8.37 -8.73
CA GLU A 97 11.45 8.54 -9.13
C GLU A 97 11.62 8.58 -10.66
N ALA A 98 10.82 7.80 -11.40
CA ALA A 98 10.79 7.85 -12.86
C ALA A 98 10.32 9.24 -13.36
N ASP A 99 9.19 9.74 -12.84
CA ASP A 99 8.67 11.08 -13.12
C ASP A 99 9.75 12.15 -12.90
N ARG A 100 10.48 12.06 -11.77
CA ARG A 100 11.55 12.99 -11.43
C ARG A 100 12.70 12.96 -12.43
N ARG A 101 13.10 11.78 -12.91
CA ARG A 101 14.17 11.62 -13.90
C ARG A 101 13.77 12.16 -15.26
N PHE A 102 12.55 11.91 -15.70
CA PHE A 102 12.05 12.46 -16.98
C PHE A 102 11.90 13.98 -16.94
N ALA A 103 11.45 14.54 -15.82
CA ALA A 103 11.36 16.00 -15.64
C ALA A 103 12.74 16.68 -15.66
N LEU A 104 13.77 16.04 -15.10
CA LEU A 104 15.15 16.54 -15.15
C LEU A 104 15.76 16.41 -16.56
N GLY A 105 15.53 15.30 -17.26
CA GLY A 105 16.01 15.09 -18.63
C GLY A 105 15.38 16.04 -19.66
N GLY A 106 14.14 16.47 -19.46
CA GLY A 106 13.48 17.48 -20.31
C GLY A 106 14.09 18.88 -20.21
N ARG A 107 14.73 19.21 -19.08
CA ARG A 107 15.37 20.52 -18.85
C ARG A 107 16.72 20.66 -19.56
N ASP A 108 17.44 19.56 -19.72
CA ASP A 108 18.70 19.52 -20.48
C ASP A 108 18.45 19.50 -21.99
N GLY A 109 17.33 18.89 -22.44
CA GLY A 109 16.91 18.88 -23.85
C GLY A 109 16.48 20.25 -24.40
N SER A 110 15.91 21.13 -23.56
CA SER A 110 15.54 22.50 -23.98
C SER A 110 16.71 23.46 -24.14
N THR A 111 17.94 23.05 -23.80
CA THR A 111 19.17 23.84 -24.00
C THR A 111 19.88 23.47 -25.32
N MET A 112 19.43 22.43 -26.02
CA MET A 112 20.03 21.92 -27.26
C MET A 112 19.16 22.22 -28.50
N ASP A 113 18.71 23.46 -28.73
CA ASP A 113 18.54 23.96 -30.11
C ASP A 113 18.30 25.49 -30.12
N ASP A 114 19.36 26.27 -30.33
CA ASP A 114 19.25 27.68 -30.75
C ASP A 114 20.46 28.08 -31.64
N GLY A 115 21.05 27.08 -32.31
CA GLY A 115 22.32 27.23 -33.04
C GLY A 115 22.20 27.35 -34.57
N GLY A 116 20.99 27.50 -35.13
CA GLY A 116 20.79 27.32 -36.57
C GLY A 116 19.77 28.26 -37.20
N ARG A 117 19.87 29.57 -36.95
CA ARG A 117 19.01 30.57 -37.61
C ARG A 117 19.25 30.56 -39.12
N ALA A 118 18.31 29.98 -39.86
CA ALA A 118 18.21 30.06 -41.31
C ALA A 118 18.22 31.53 -41.74
N ARG A 119 19.31 31.96 -42.40
CA ARG A 119 19.44 33.29 -42.98
C ARG A 119 18.56 33.35 -44.24
N ALA A 120 17.51 34.16 -44.18
CA ALA A 120 16.65 34.46 -45.32
C ALA A 120 17.49 34.96 -46.51
N ALA A 121 17.31 34.34 -47.68
CA ALA A 121 17.81 34.88 -48.94
C ALA A 121 16.84 35.98 -49.41
N PRO A 122 17.32 37.19 -49.74
CA PRO A 122 16.47 38.24 -50.32
C PRO A 122 16.10 37.85 -51.75
N SER A 123 14.81 37.99 -52.06
CA SER A 123 14.23 37.90 -53.39
C SER A 123 14.93 38.87 -54.35
N MET A 124 15.43 38.37 -55.47
CA MET A 124 15.80 39.18 -56.63
C MET A 124 14.70 39.03 -57.68
N GLU A 125 14.05 40.15 -57.97
CA GLU A 125 13.31 40.41 -59.21
C GLU A 125 14.28 40.83 -60.32
#